data_AF-A0A4R1HER1-F1
#
_entry.id   AF-A0A4R1HER1-F1
#
_cell.length_a   1.000
_cell.length_b   1.000
_cell.length_c   1.000
_cell.angle_alpha   90.00
_cell.angle_beta   90.00
_cell.angle_gamma   90.00
#
_symmetry.space_group_name_H-M   'P 1'
#
loop_
_entity.id
_entity.type
_entity.pdbx_description
1 polymer ?
#
loop_
_entity_poly.entity_id
_entity_poly.type
_entity_poly.pdbx_seq_one_letter_code
_entity_poly.pdbx_strand_id
1 'polypeptide(L)'
;MSQRNKPVALAVALEYDGDSAPRVTAKGRDALAEKILQVARKHGIPIQENQPLASILANIELGEEIPESLYLAVAQVIAFAYYLSGKVPEEPGTE
;
A
#
# COMPACT_ATOMS: atom_id res chain seq x y z
N MET A 1 -1.78 -1.09 35.19
CA MET A 1 -1.54 -1.74 33.87
C MET A 1 -1.10 -0.66 32.91
N SER A 2 0.16 -0.65 32.51
CA SER A 2 0.75 0.41 31.69
C SER A 2 0.02 0.48 30.34
N GLN A 3 -0.71 1.57 30.10
CA GLN A 3 -1.11 1.96 28.75
C GLN A 3 0.17 2.28 27.99
N ARG A 4 0.76 1.24 27.36
CA ARG A 4 1.77 1.42 26.34
C ARG A 4 1.08 2.22 25.24
N ASN A 5 1.56 3.45 25.05
CA ASN A 5 1.25 4.30 23.91
C ASN A 5 1.63 3.51 22.63
N LYS A 6 0.73 2.63 22.16
CA LYS A 6 0.90 1.93 20.90
C LYS A 6 0.75 3.00 19.81
N PRO A 7 1.70 3.13 18.88
CA PRO A 7 1.50 4.01 17.74
C PRO A 7 0.18 3.60 17.06
N VAL A 8 -0.66 4.60 16.76
CA VAL A 8 -1.89 4.41 15.99
C VAL A 8 -1.50 3.72 14.69
N ALA A 9 -1.90 2.45 14.56
CA ALA A 9 -1.61 1.69 13.37
C ALA A 9 -2.43 2.29 12.21
N LEU A 10 -1.76 2.70 11.15
CA LEU A 10 -2.38 3.12 9.90
C LEU A 10 -1.98 2.11 8.83
N ALA A 11 -2.96 1.60 8.09
CA ALA A 11 -2.72 0.73 6.95
C ALA A 11 -3.48 1.25 5.73
N VAL A 12 -2.82 1.23 4.59
CA VAL A 12 -3.39 1.53 3.28
C VAL A 12 -2.97 0.41 2.33
N ALA A 13 -3.92 -0.14 1.59
CA ALA A 13 -3.70 -1.12 0.54
C ALA A 13 -3.81 -0.44 -0.82
N LEU A 14 -2.87 -0.79 -1.70
CA LEU A 14 -2.81 -0.31 -3.07
C LEU A 14 -2.98 -1.50 -4.02
N GLU A 15 -3.68 -1.25 -5.12
CA GLU A 15 -3.79 -2.16 -6.26
C GLU A 15 -3.20 -1.48 -7.49
N TYR A 16 -2.48 -2.25 -8.30
CA TYR A 16 -1.90 -1.79 -9.56
C TYR A 16 -2.03 -2.92 -10.58
N ASP A 17 -2.64 -2.60 -11.71
CA ASP A 17 -2.94 -3.52 -12.80
C ASP A 17 -1.82 -3.60 -13.86
N GLY A 18 -0.91 -2.63 -13.88
CA GLY A 18 0.17 -2.52 -14.88
C GLY A 18 -0.03 -1.38 -15.87
N ASP A 19 -1.28 -0.93 -16.06
CA ASP A 19 -1.66 0.04 -17.08
C ASP A 19 -2.08 1.39 -16.49
N SER A 20 -2.88 1.34 -15.42
CA SER A 20 -3.50 2.52 -14.80
C SER A 20 -2.74 2.95 -13.54
N ALA A 21 -2.98 4.18 -13.08
CA ALA A 21 -2.40 4.63 -11.82
C ALA A 21 -2.83 3.72 -10.64
N PRO A 22 -1.95 3.44 -9.67
CA PRO A 22 -2.30 2.62 -8.52
C PRO A 22 -3.51 3.19 -7.76
N ARG A 23 -4.42 2.31 -7.31
CA ARG A 23 -5.68 2.67 -6.65
C ARG A 23 -5.67 2.30 -5.18
N VAL A 24 -6.29 3.12 -4.34
CA VAL A 24 -6.48 2.79 -2.92
C VAL A 24 -7.69 1.86 -2.75
N THR A 25 -7.46 0.60 -2.39
CA THR A 25 -8.53 -0.41 -2.26
C THR A 25 -8.96 -0.66 -0.82
N ALA A 26 -8.09 -0.39 0.14
CA ALA A 26 -8.43 -0.43 1.56
C ALA A 26 -7.64 0.61 2.34
N LYS A 27 -8.25 1.17 3.38
CA LYS A 27 -7.57 2.03 4.35
C LYS A 27 -8.21 1.90 5.71
N GLY A 28 -7.42 2.00 6.77
CA GLY A 28 -7.93 1.84 8.13
C GLY A 28 -6.96 2.32 9.19
N ARG A 29 -7.51 2.64 10.36
CA ARG A 29 -6.76 3.00 11.58
C ARG A 29 -7.03 1.98 12.69
N ASP A 30 -6.10 1.91 13.64
CA ASP A 30 -6.20 1.11 14.85
C ASP A 30 -6.59 -0.36 14.55
N ALA A 31 -7.71 -0.83 15.11
CA ALA A 31 -8.18 -2.19 14.92
C ALA A 31 -8.46 -2.55 13.44
N LEU A 32 -8.89 -1.58 12.62
CA LEU A 32 -9.11 -1.83 11.20
C LEU A 32 -7.77 -1.97 10.46
N ALA A 33 -6.77 -1.16 10.81
CA ALA A 33 -5.42 -1.30 10.26
C ALA A 33 -4.83 -2.68 10.61
N GLU A 34 -4.98 -3.13 11.85
CA GLU A 34 -4.52 -4.46 12.28
C GLU A 34 -5.21 -5.57 11.47
N LYS A 35 -6.52 -5.46 11.20
CA LYS A 35 -7.25 -6.42 10.34
C LYS A 35 -6.75 -6.41 8.90
N ILE A 36 -6.52 -5.24 8.30
CA ILE A 36 -5.98 -5.11 6.94
C ILE A 36 -4.61 -5.81 6.87
N LEU A 37 -3.72 -5.55 7.83
CA LEU A 37 -2.39 -6.17 7.88
C LEU A 37 -2.47 -7.69 8.10
N GLN A 38 -3.41 -8.17 8.91
CA GLN A 38 -3.62 -9.62 9.10
C GLN A 38 -4.06 -10.29 7.80
N VAL A 39 -5.01 -9.69 7.07
CA VAL A 39 -5.47 -10.21 5.77
C VAL A 39 -4.32 -10.18 4.76
N ALA A 40 -3.59 -9.07 4.66
CA ALA A 40 -2.42 -8.95 3.78
C ALA A 40 -1.40 -10.08 4.04
N ARG A 41 -1.01 -10.31 5.30
CA ARG A 41 -0.10 -11.41 5.69
C ARG A 41 -0.65 -12.78 5.31
N LYS A 42 -1.94 -13.03 5.57
CA LYS A 42 -2.59 -14.31 5.24
C LYS A 42 -2.54 -14.63 3.75
N HIS A 43 -2.63 -13.60 2.90
CA HIS A 43 -2.62 -13.72 1.44
C HIS A 43 -1.22 -13.53 0.82
N GLY A 44 -0.17 -13.37 1.64
CA GLY A 44 1.18 -13.15 1.14
C GLY A 44 1.38 -11.81 0.43
N ILE A 45 0.53 -10.82 0.71
CA ILE A 45 0.68 -9.46 0.18
C ILE A 45 1.87 -8.79 0.87
N PRO A 46 2.86 -8.27 0.11
CA PRO A 46 3.99 -7.56 0.68
C PRO A 46 3.56 -6.35 1.52
N ILE A 47 4.20 -6.15 2.67
CA ILE A 47 3.92 -5.04 3.59
C ILE A 47 5.18 -4.21 3.74
N GLN A 48 5.06 -2.91 3.49
CA GLN A 48 6.13 -1.95 3.72
C GLN A 48 5.72 -0.94 4.79
N GLU A 49 6.59 -0.75 5.78
CA GLU A 49 6.38 0.26 6.82
C GLU A 49 6.93 1.61 6.36
N ASN A 50 6.02 2.55 6.06
CA ASN A 50 6.35 3.92 5.69
C ASN A 50 5.26 4.86 6.22
N GLN A 51 5.44 5.36 7.44
CA GLN A 51 4.43 6.21 8.09
C GLN A 51 4.09 7.50 7.33
N PRO A 52 5.08 8.28 6.80
CA PRO A 52 4.79 9.47 6.02
C PRO A 52 3.93 9.17 4.79
N LEU A 53 4.32 8.17 3.99
CA LEU A 53 3.58 7.82 2.78
C LEU A 53 2.20 7.27 3.11
N ALA A 54 2.08 6.38 4.09
CA ALA A 54 0.78 5.84 4.52
C ALA A 54 -0.17 6.96 4.97
N SER A 55 0.35 7.97 5.68
CA SER A 55 -0.44 9.12 6.13
C SER A 55 -0.95 9.97 4.98
N ILE A 56 -0.14 10.17 3.94
CA ILE A 56 -0.54 10.89 2.72
C ILE A 56 -1.59 10.07 1.96
N LEU A 57 -1.31 8.79 1.70
CA LEU A 57 -2.21 7.90 0.95
C LEU A 57 -3.57 7.71 1.64
N ALA A 58 -3.62 7.79 2.98
CA ALA A 58 -4.87 7.68 3.72
C ALA A 58 -5.89 8.81 3.41
N ASN A 59 -5.40 9.94 2.87
CA ASN A 59 -6.26 11.06 2.47
C ASN A 59 -6.93 10.86 1.10
N ILE A 60 -6.48 9.90 0.29
CA ILE A 60 -7.07 9.57 -1.02
C ILE A 60 -8.34 8.74 -0.79
N GLU A 61 -9.42 8.97 -1.53
CA GLU A 61 -10.67 8.24 -1.31
C GLU A 61 -10.54 6.75 -1.67
N LEU A 62 -11.40 5.93 -1.06
CA LEU A 62 -11.44 4.50 -1.39
C LEU A 62 -11.93 4.34 -2.83
N GLY A 63 -11.20 3.55 -3.61
CA GLY A 63 -11.47 3.33 -5.01
C GLY A 63 -10.92 4.44 -5.91
N GLU A 64 -10.19 5.43 -5.39
CA GLU A 64 -9.54 6.46 -6.22
C GLU A 64 -8.08 6.11 -6.53
N GLU A 65 -7.65 6.60 -7.69
CA GLU A 65 -6.25 6.55 -8.12
C GLU A 65 -5.40 7.53 -7.34
N ILE A 66 -4.14 7.17 -7.13
CA ILE A 66 -3.19 8.09 -6.53
C ILE A 66 -2.92 9.29 -7.47
N PRO A 67 -2.68 10.49 -6.93
CA PRO A 67 -2.25 11.62 -7.74
C PRO A 67 -0.82 11.43 -8.26
N GLU A 68 -0.51 12.06 -9.40
CA GLU A 68 0.80 12.01 -10.07
C GLU A 68 1.97 12.38 -9.14
N SER A 69 1.74 13.30 -8.21
CA SER A 69 2.74 13.73 -7.23
C SER A 69 3.25 12.60 -6.32
N LEU A 70 2.52 11.47 -6.23
CA LEU A 70 2.88 10.30 -5.44
C LEU A 70 3.40 9.13 -6.28
N TYR A 71 3.43 9.25 -7.62
CA TYR A 71 3.80 8.15 -8.50
C TYR A 71 5.19 7.60 -8.18
N LEU A 72 6.19 8.47 -8.03
CA LEU A 72 7.55 8.03 -7.74
C LEU A 72 7.65 7.28 -6.40
N ALA A 73 6.97 7.78 -5.37
CA ALA A 73 6.98 7.16 -4.04
C ALA A 73 6.27 5.80 -4.06
N VAL A 74 5.13 5.69 -4.76
CA VAL A 74 4.37 4.44 -4.87
C VAL A 74 5.06 3.44 -5.80
N ALA A 75 5.69 3.89 -6.88
CA ALA A 75 6.47 3.03 -7.77
C ALA A 75 7.60 2.33 -7.01
N GLN A 76 8.25 3.01 -6.06
CA GLN A 76 9.26 2.38 -5.19
C GLN A 76 8.66 1.27 -4.32
N VAL A 77 7.44 1.47 -3.79
CA VAL A 77 6.72 0.46 -3.00
C VAL A 77 6.35 -0.75 -3.86
N ILE A 78 5.85 -0.51 -5.07
CA ILE A 78 5.49 -1.57 -6.01
C ILE A 78 6.73 -2.33 -6.44
N ALA A 79 7.82 -1.66 -6.80
CA ALA A 79 9.08 -2.30 -7.16
C ALA A 79 9.61 -3.20 -6.04
N PHE A 80 9.51 -2.75 -4.79
CA PHE A 80 9.85 -3.57 -3.62
C PHE A 80 8.93 -4.79 -3.48
N ALA A 81 7.62 -4.61 -3.66
CA ALA A 81 6.65 -5.69 -3.62
C ALA A 81 6.91 -6.75 -4.71
N TYR A 82 7.27 -6.31 -5.93
CA TYR A 82 7.62 -7.17 -7.06
C TYR A 82 8.89 -7.96 -6.77
N TYR A 83 9.95 -7.29 -6.30
CA TYR A 83 11.20 -7.92 -5.90
C TYR A 83 10.99 -9.01 -4.84
N LEU A 84 10.20 -8.74 -3.79
CA LEU A 84 9.87 -9.74 -2.77
C LEU A 84 9.03 -10.91 -3.30
N SER A 85 8.20 -10.65 -4.31
CA SER A 85 7.34 -11.66 -4.92
C SER A 85 8.06 -12.48 -6.00
N GLY A 86 9.33 -12.16 -6.31
CA GLY A 86 10.06 -12.75 -7.44
C GLY A 86 9.46 -12.42 -8.80
N LYS A 87 8.64 -11.36 -8.88
CA LYS A 87 8.01 -10.90 -10.11
C LYS A 87 8.85 -9.76 -10.70
N VAL A 88 9.00 -9.76 -12.02
CA VAL A 88 9.46 -8.57 -12.76
C VAL A 88 8.23 -7.88 -13.35
N PRO A 89 8.21 -6.53 -13.44
CA PRO A 89 7.17 -5.84 -14.21
C PRO A 89 7.16 -6.43 -15.62
N GLU A 90 5.97 -6.76 -16.14
CA GLU A 90 5.86 -7.01 -17.58
C GLU A 90 6.20 -5.69 -18.27
N GLU A 91 7.08 -5.74 -19.29
CA GLU A 91 7.44 -4.53 -20.02
C GLU A 91 6.15 -3.92 -20.59
N PRO A 92 5.86 -2.62 -20.36
CA PRO A 92 4.71 -1.98 -20.97
C PRO A 92 4.84 -2.11 -22.48
N GLY A 93 3.76 -2.59 -23.11
CA GLY A 93 3.71 -3.17 -24.44
C GLY A 93 4.67 -2.54 -25.47
N THR A 94 5.55 -3.37 -26.01
CA THR A 94 6.07 -3.19 -27.36
C THR A 94 4.94 -3.55 -28.33
N GLU A 95 4.12 -2.57 -28.70
CA GLU A 95 3.39 -2.59 -29.98
C GLU A 95 4.19 -1.82 -31.05
#